data_AF-A0A9X9AD23-F1
#
_entry.id   AF-A0A9X9AD23-F1
#
_cell.length_a   1.000
_cell.length_b   1.000
_cell.length_c   1.000
_cell.angle_alpha   90.00
_cell.angle_beta   90.00
_cell.angle_gamma   90.00
#
_symmetry.space_group_name_H-M   'P 1'
#
loop_
_entity.id
_entity.type
_entity.pdbx_description
1 polymer ?
#
loop_
_entity_poly.entity_id
_entity_poly.type
_entity_poly.pdbx_seq_one_letter_code
_entity_poly.pdbx_strand_id
1 'polypeptide(L)' 'MTNSVKTNDFNEILTGRRSIRKYDPSVKISKEEMTEILTEATLAPSSVNMQPWRFVVIESDEAKATLAPLA' A
#
# COMPACT_ATOMS: atom_id res chain seq x y z
N MET A 1 -5.22 -9.86 21.30
CA MET A 1 -3.81 -9.46 21.45
C MET A 1 -3.23 -9.34 20.05
N THR A 2 -3.07 -8.13 19.53
CA THR A 2 -2.41 -7.90 18.26
C THR A 2 -0.91 -7.93 18.51
N ASN A 3 -0.25 -9.03 18.13
CA ASN A 3 1.20 -9.09 18.14
C ASN A 3 1.72 -8.11 17.07
N SER A 4 2.16 -6.93 17.50
CA SER A 4 2.94 -6.03 16.67
C SER A 4 4.33 -6.63 16.50
N VAL A 5 4.50 -7.44 15.45
CA VAL A 5 5.83 -7.94 15.07
C VAL A 5 6.51 -6.81 14.31
N LYS A 6 7.37 -6.05 15.00
CA LYS A 6 8.33 -5.17 14.33
C LYS A 6 9.49 -6.02 13.83
N THR A 7 9.46 -6.36 12.55
CA THR A 7 10.62 -6.92 11.84
C THR A 7 11.41 -5.77 11.22
N ASN A 8 12.63 -5.54 11.70
CA ASN A 8 13.56 -4.52 11.16
C ASN A 8 14.65 -5.13 10.26
N ASP A 9 14.60 -6.44 9.98
CA ASP A 9 15.53 -7.09 9.07
C ASP A 9 15.08 -6.90 7.62
N PHE A 10 15.96 -6.32 6.79
CA PHE A 10 15.63 -6.03 5.39
C PHE A 10 15.31 -7.28 4.57
N ASN A 11 16.06 -8.37 4.77
CA ASN A 11 15.83 -9.61 4.02
C ASN A 11 14.50 -10.24 4.38
N GLU A 12 14.15 -10.26 5.66
CA GLU A 12 12.84 -10.75 6.12
C GLU A 12 11.69 -9.89 5.58
N ILE A 13 11.81 -8.55 5.58
CA ILE A 13 10.80 -7.66 5.00
C ILE A 13 10.63 -7.95 3.50
N LEU A 14 11.73 -7.97 2.75
CA LEU A 14 11.73 -8.12 1.30
C LEU A 14 11.19 -9.50 0.87
N THR A 15 11.68 -10.56 1.50
CA THR A 15 11.33 -11.94 1.15
C THR A 15 10.06 -12.42 1.84
N GLY A 16 9.61 -11.75 2.90
CA GLY A 16 8.38 -12.04 3.65
C GLY A 16 7.12 -11.48 2.99
N ARG A 17 7.24 -10.48 2.10
CA ARG A 17 6.09 -9.93 1.36
C ARG A 17 5.32 -11.02 0.59
N ARG A 18 3.99 -10.97 0.65
CA ARG A 18 3.08 -11.87 -0.07
C ARG A 18 2.02 -11.09 -0.83
N SER A 19 1.43 -11.70 -1.86
CA SER A 19 0.25 -11.17 -2.54
C SER A 19 -1.01 -11.55 -1.75
N ILE A 20 -1.42 -10.67 -0.83
CA ILE A 20 -2.58 -10.85 0.04
C ILE A 20 -3.88 -10.65 -0.75
N ARG A 21 -4.90 -11.49 -0.49
CA ARG A 21 -6.21 -11.46 -1.19
C ARG A 21 -7.41 -11.21 -0.27
N LYS A 22 -7.19 -11.26 1.05
CA LYS A 22 -8.21 -11.03 2.07
C LYS A 22 -7.58 -10.18 3.18
N TYR A 23 -8.24 -9.06 3.49
CA TYR A 23 -7.83 -8.12 4.52
C TYR A 23 -8.91 -8.05 5.60
N ASP A 24 -8.55 -7.62 6.80
CA ASP A 24 -9.50 -7.33 7.86
C ASP A 24 -10.26 -6.03 7.51
N PRO A 25 -11.60 -6.07 7.31
CA PRO A 25 -12.37 -4.90 6.93
C PRO A 25 -12.49 -3.85 8.05
N SER A 26 -12.25 -4.26 9.31
CA SER A 26 -12.31 -3.37 10.48
C SER A 26 -11.07 -2.48 10.61
N VAL A 27 -9.96 -2.86 9.98
CA VAL A 27 -8.72 -2.09 9.99
C VAL A 27 -8.73 -1.10 8.84
N LYS A 28 -8.45 0.17 9.15
CA LYS A 28 -8.26 1.24 8.17
C LYS A 28 -6.87 1.83 8.37
N ILE A 29 -6.15 2.00 7.26
CA ILE A 29 -4.89 2.74 7.24
C ILE A 29 -5.25 4.23 7.30
N SER A 30 -4.58 4.98 8.18
CA SER A 30 -4.82 6.42 8.28
C SER A 30 -4.35 7.13 7.01
N LYS A 31 -4.85 8.35 6.78
CA LYS A 31 -4.42 9.13 5.63
C LYS A 31 -2.93 9.46 5.71
N GLU A 32 -2.44 9.71 6.92
CA GLU A 32 -1.05 10.04 7.21
C GLU A 32 -0.14 8.85 6.87
N GLU A 33 -0.49 7.66 7.36
CA GLU A 33 0.26 6.42 7.09
C GLU A 33 0.23 6.07 5.59
N MET A 34 -0.92 6.21 4.93
CA MET A 34 -1.01 5.99 3.47
C MET A 34 -0.14 6.98 2.70
N THR A 35 -0.09 8.24 3.12
CA THR A 35 0.74 9.28 2.49
C THR A 35 2.22 8.98 2.67
N GLU A 36 2.62 8.50 3.84
CA GLU A 36 4.00 8.06 4.12
C GLU A 36 4.40 6.90 3.19
N ILE A 37 3.58 5.85 3.12
CA ILE A 37 3.81 4.69 2.22
C ILE A 37 4.00 5.14 0.77
N LEU A 38 3.12 6.00 0.26
CA LEU A 38 3.22 6.50 -1.11
C LEU A 38 4.44 7.38 -1.33
N THR A 39 4.81 8.19 -0.34
CA THR A 39 6.00 9.04 -0.40
C THR A 39 7.26 8.19 -0.52
N GLU A 40 7.40 7.17 0.33
CA GLU A 40 8.51 6.21 0.27
C GLU A 40 8.55 5.47 -1.08
N ALA A 41 7.39 5.05 -1.60
CA ALA A 41 7.31 4.40 -2.91
C ALA A 41 7.82 5.28 -4.06
N THR A 42 7.64 6.61 -3.96
CA THR A 42 8.13 7.53 -5.01
C THR A 42 9.66 7.69 -5.03
N LEU A 43 10.36 7.26 -3.97
CA LEU A 43 11.83 7.25 -3.92
C LEU A 43 12.45 6.14 -4.78
N ALA A 44 11.63 5.21 -5.29
CA ALA A 44 12.11 4.20 -6.23
C ALA A 44 12.75 4.87 -7.47
N PRO A 45 13.83 4.29 -8.02
CA PRO A 45 14.45 4.83 -9.23
C PRO A 45 13.49 4.67 -10.42
N SER A 46 13.51 5.65 -11.31
CA SER A 46 12.80 5.60 -12.59
C SER A 46 13.73 5.99 -13.72
N SER A 47 13.45 5.51 -14.93
CA SER A 47 14.21 5.89 -16.13
C SER A 47 14.29 7.41 -16.22
N VAL A 48 15.52 7.93 -16.39
CA VAL A 48 15.84 9.37 -16.45
C VAL A 48 15.22 10.21 -15.32
N ASN A 49 14.93 9.60 -14.16
CA ASN A 49 14.18 10.20 -13.06
C ASN A 49 12.84 10.83 -13.50
N MET A 50 12.16 10.22 -14.48
CA MET A 50 10.91 10.73 -15.04
C MET A 50 9.76 10.69 -14.05
N GLN A 51 9.81 9.78 -13.06
CA GLN A 51 8.76 9.54 -12.09
C GLN A 51 7.37 9.42 -12.76
N PRO A 52 7.20 8.53 -13.76
CA PRO A 52 6.02 8.48 -14.62
C PRO A 52 4.82 7.80 -13.94
N TRP A 53 4.74 7.91 -12.61
CA TRP A 53 3.67 7.34 -11.80
C TRP A 53 2.68 8.42 -11.36
N ARG A 54 1.42 8.00 -11.27
CA ARG A 54 0.36 8.71 -10.58
C ARG A 54 -0.32 7.70 -9.68
N PHE A 55 -0.54 8.09 -8.43
CA PHE A 55 -1.22 7.26 -7.46
C PHE A 55 -2.59 7.87 -7.20
N VAL A 56 -3.64 7.05 -7.32
CA VAL A 56 -5.02 7.44 -7.02
C VAL A 56 -5.48 6.57 -5.87
N VAL A 57 -5.74 7.18 -4.72
CA VAL A 57 -6.24 6.48 -3.54
C VAL A 57 -7.77 6.50 -3.56
N ILE A 58 -8.38 5.32 -3.63
CA ILE A 58 -9.84 5.18 -3.67
C ILE A 58 -10.35 4.83 -2.28
N GLU A 59 -10.93 5.82 -1.60
CA GLU A 59 -11.41 5.65 -0.22
C GLU A 59 -12.92 5.40 -0.13
N SER A 60 -13.73 6.09 -0.93
CA SER A 60 -15.18 6.01 -0.83
C SER A 60 -15.72 4.65 -1.27
N ASP A 61 -16.75 4.17 -0.56
CA ASP A 61 -17.39 2.90 -0.87
C ASP A 61 -18.08 2.93 -2.25
N GLU A 62 -18.61 4.08 -2.65
CA GLU A 62 -19.18 4.30 -3.99
C GLU A 62 -18.14 4.12 -5.10
N ALA A 63 -16.96 4.72 -4.96
CA ALA A 63 -15.90 4.59 -5.95
C ALA A 63 -15.34 3.17 -5.98
N LYS A 64 -15.21 2.51 -4.83
CA LYS A 64 -14.84 1.09 -4.76
C LYS A 64 -15.87 0.20 -5.45
N ALA A 65 -17.16 0.43 -5.21
CA ALA A 65 -18.24 -0.32 -5.85
C ALA A 65 -18.24 -0.11 -7.36
N THR A 66 -17.92 1.10 -7.84
CA THR A 66 -17.78 1.41 -9.27
C THR A 66 -16.64 0.63 -9.92
N LEU A 67 -15.51 0.46 -9.21
CA LEU A 67 -14.33 -0.24 -9.74
C LEU A 67 -14.38 -1.76 -9.57
N ALA A 68 -15.14 -2.28 -8.60
CA ALA A 68 -15.21 -3.71 -8.28
C ALA A 68 -15.50 -4.63 -9.49
N PRO A 69 -16.36 -4.28 -10.47
CA PRO A 69 -16.59 -5.11 -11.65
C PRO A 69 -15.40 -5.24 -12.61
N LEU A 70 -14.41 -4.34 -12.50
CA LEU A 70 -13.21 -4.33 -13.35
C LEU A 70 -12.03 -5.10 -12.71
N ALA A 71 -12.17 -5.50 -11.44
CA ALA A 71 -11.11 -6.08 -10.62
C ALA A 71 -11.09 -7.61 -10.63
#